data_AF-A0A6N3QTC9-F1
#
_entry.id   AF-A0A6N3QTC9-F1
#
_cell.length_a   1.000
_cell.length_b   1.000
_cell.length_c   1.000
_cell.angle_alpha   90.00
_cell.angle_beta   90.00
_cell.angle_gamma   90.00
#
_symmetry.space_group_name_H-M   'P 1'
#
loop_
_entity.id
_entity.type
_entity.pdbx_description
1 polymer ?
#
loop_
_entity_poly.entity_id
_entity_poly.type
_entity_poly.pdbx_seq_one_letter_code
_entity_poly.pdbx_strand_id
1 'polypeptide(L)'
;MKAFNKLFSLVVASVLVFSLAGCGDKEESKKFSANLNGTEIAITYVYKGDKVLKQSSETKIQFASISATTKEDAAKTLEPLSAKYKNIAGVEEKLTYTDTYAQENVTIDMEKVDFKALQGISGINVSAEDAKKGITMAQMELVMKAAGFKEVK
;
A
#
# COMPACT_ATOMS: atom_id res chain seq x y z
N MET A 1 -46.82 -27.80 5.19
CA MET A 1 -45.56 -28.23 5.83
C MET A 1 -44.37 -27.72 5.03
N LYS A 2 -43.54 -26.90 5.70
CA LYS A 2 -42.12 -26.54 5.53
C LYS A 2 -41.55 -26.23 4.13
N ALA A 3 -41.32 -24.93 3.95
CA ALA A 3 -40.35 -24.30 3.07
C ALA A 3 -38.93 -24.88 3.22
N PHE A 4 -38.20 -24.94 2.11
CA PHE A 4 -36.79 -25.33 2.06
C PHE A 4 -35.92 -24.11 1.74
N ASN A 5 -35.18 -23.68 2.76
CA ASN A 5 -34.08 -22.73 2.71
C ASN A 5 -32.99 -23.16 1.72
N LYS A 6 -32.45 -22.20 0.94
CA LYS A 6 -31.01 -22.09 0.65
C LYS A 6 -30.62 -20.61 0.54
N LEU A 7 -30.32 -20.01 1.69
CA LEU A 7 -29.55 -18.76 1.81
C LEU A 7 -28.12 -19.06 1.36
N PHE A 8 -27.70 -18.45 0.26
CA PHE A 8 -26.31 -18.48 -0.19
C PHE A 8 -25.57 -17.25 0.32
N SER A 9 -24.39 -17.53 0.88
CA SER A 9 -23.22 -16.66 0.99
C SER A 9 -23.23 -15.51 2.00
N LEU A 10 -22.74 -15.89 3.19
CA LEU A 10 -21.56 -15.33 3.84
C LEU A 10 -21.50 -13.80 3.99
N VAL A 11 -22.01 -13.36 5.14
CA VAL A 11 -21.60 -12.14 5.83
C VAL A 11 -20.08 -12.12 5.94
N VAL A 12 -19.40 -11.21 5.24
CA VAL A 12 -18.00 -10.86 5.55
C VAL A 12 -18.03 -10.05 6.83
N ALA A 13 -18.06 -10.75 7.96
CA ALA A 13 -17.79 -10.18 9.26
C ALA A 13 -16.29 -9.87 9.31
N SER A 14 -15.89 -8.67 8.90
CA SER A 14 -14.57 -8.13 9.21
C SER A 14 -14.51 -7.83 10.71
N VAL A 15 -14.30 -8.89 11.49
CA VAL A 15 -13.85 -8.83 12.87
C VAL A 15 -12.36 -8.52 12.82
N LEU A 16 -11.98 -7.25 12.85
CA LEU A 16 -10.65 -6.84 13.30
C LEU A 16 -10.76 -6.41 14.75
N VAL A 17 -10.84 -7.41 15.62
CA VAL A 17 -10.57 -7.24 17.05
C VAL A 17 -9.05 -7.28 17.22
N PHE A 18 -8.45 -6.12 17.48
CA PHE A 18 -7.18 -6.04 18.20
C PHE A 18 -7.29 -5.04 19.35
N SER A 19 -8.05 -5.44 20.37
CA SER A 19 -7.89 -4.89 21.71
C SER A 19 -6.69 -5.57 22.37
N LEU A 20 -5.51 -4.92 22.35
CA LEU A 20 -4.46 -5.21 23.31
C LEU A 20 -3.78 -3.92 23.77
N ALA A 21 -4.18 -3.49 24.97
CA ALA A 21 -3.32 -2.73 25.85
C ALA A 21 -2.05 -3.56 26.12
N GLY A 22 -0.90 -3.01 25.73
CA GLY A 22 0.42 -3.59 25.94
C GLY A 22 1.48 -2.58 25.55
N CYS A 23 2.18 -2.04 26.55
CA CYS A 23 3.29 -1.10 26.39
C CYS A 23 4.35 -1.59 25.40
N GLY A 24 4.65 -0.77 24.39
CA GLY A 24 6.00 -0.50 23.90
C GLY A 24 6.66 -1.45 22.89
N ASP A 25 6.42 -2.76 22.93
CA ASP A 25 7.28 -3.72 22.21
C ASP A 25 6.64 -4.53 21.08
N LYS A 26 5.32 -4.43 20.89
CA LYS A 26 4.61 -5.12 19.82
C LYS A 26 4.67 -4.32 18.51
N GLU A 27 4.84 -5.02 17.38
CA GLU A 27 4.61 -4.40 16.09
C GLU A 27 3.13 -4.04 15.95
N GLU A 28 2.87 -2.84 15.45
CA GLU A 28 1.55 -2.30 15.17
C GLU A 28 1.43 -2.00 13.69
N SER A 29 0.20 -1.96 13.19
CA SER A 29 -0.07 -1.61 11.80
C SER A 29 -1.11 -0.51 11.70
N LYS A 30 -0.90 0.44 10.77
CA LYS A 30 -1.89 1.47 10.44
C LYS A 30 -2.09 1.50 8.93
N LYS A 31 -3.35 1.43 8.50
CA LYS A 31 -3.73 1.42 7.08
C LYS A 31 -4.41 2.73 6.71
N PHE A 32 -4.07 3.24 5.55
CA PHE A 32 -4.63 4.45 4.95
C PHE A 32 -5.16 4.12 3.57
N SER A 33 -6.22 4.78 3.13
CA SER A 33 -6.74 4.64 1.77
C SER A 33 -7.13 5.97 1.15
N ALA A 34 -7.02 6.03 -0.17
CA ALA A 34 -7.50 7.12 -1.00
C ALA A 34 -8.04 6.57 -2.32
N ASN A 35 -8.97 7.30 -2.92
CA ASN A 35 -9.35 7.11 -4.32
C ASN A 35 -8.95 8.35 -5.10
N LEU A 36 -7.95 8.20 -5.97
CA LEU A 36 -7.42 9.28 -6.80
C LEU A 36 -7.80 9.00 -8.25
N ASN A 37 -8.77 9.76 -8.79
CA ASN A 37 -9.23 9.62 -10.18
C ASN A 37 -9.61 8.17 -10.56
N GLY A 38 -10.30 7.45 -9.67
CA GLY A 38 -10.71 6.06 -9.90
C GLY A 38 -9.63 5.01 -9.62
N THR A 39 -8.41 5.43 -9.28
CA THR A 39 -7.35 4.55 -8.78
C THR A 39 -7.49 4.40 -7.28
N GLU A 40 -7.76 3.18 -6.81
CA GLU A 40 -7.87 2.87 -5.39
C GLU A 40 -6.47 2.58 -4.85
N ILE A 41 -6.03 3.35 -3.86
CA ILE A 41 -4.72 3.19 -3.23
C ILE A 41 -4.94 2.89 -1.75
N ALA A 42 -4.32 1.83 -1.26
CA ALA A 42 -4.27 1.52 0.16
C ALA A 42 -2.82 1.34 0.60
N ILE A 43 -2.42 2.01 1.67
CA ILE A 43 -1.05 1.96 2.19
C ILE A 43 -1.11 1.49 3.64
N THR A 44 -0.35 0.46 3.97
CA THR A 44 -0.24 -0.10 5.31
C THR A 44 1.18 0.10 5.81
N TYR A 45 1.32 0.74 6.97
CA TYR A 45 2.58 0.87 7.68
C TYR A 45 2.62 -0.13 8.82
N VAL A 46 3.71 -0.88 8.92
CA VAL A 46 4.05 -1.68 10.10
C VAL A 46 5.14 -0.94 10.85
N TYR A 47 4.92 -0.70 12.14
CA TYR A 47 5.79 0.12 12.98
C TYR A 47 5.93 -0.48 14.38
N LYS A 48 7.05 -0.18 15.04
CA LYS A 48 7.31 -0.56 16.43
C LYS A 48 7.65 0.69 17.23
N GLY A 49 6.90 0.94 18.30
CA GLY A 49 6.94 2.24 18.99
C GLY A 49 6.45 3.33 18.03
N ASP A 50 7.33 4.26 17.66
CA ASP A 50 7.06 5.26 16.61
C ASP A 50 7.87 5.00 15.33
N LYS A 51 8.78 4.01 15.30
CA LYS A 51 9.63 3.73 14.12
C LYS A 51 8.89 2.85 13.12
N VAL A 52 8.76 3.30 11.88
CA VAL A 52 8.22 2.49 10.77
C VAL A 52 9.27 1.47 10.33
N LEU A 53 8.85 0.21 10.22
CA LEU A 53 9.69 -0.91 9.81
C LEU A 53 9.38 -1.34 8.38
N LYS A 54 8.11 -1.31 7.99
CA LYS A 54 7.66 -1.72 6.66
C LYS A 54 6.55 -0.83 6.16
N GLN A 55 6.54 -0.56 4.86
CA GLN A 55 5.40 0.00 4.16
C GLN A 55 4.96 -0.99 3.09
N SER A 56 3.66 -1.23 2.97
CA SER A 56 3.07 -1.97 1.87
C SER A 56 2.00 -1.11 1.21
N SER A 57 2.06 -0.93 -0.11
CA SER A 57 1.02 -0.26 -0.88
C SER A 57 0.33 -1.23 -1.82
N GLU A 58 -0.98 -1.09 -1.92
CA GLU A 58 -1.86 -1.83 -2.80
C GLU A 58 -2.53 -0.79 -3.69
N THR A 59 -2.20 -0.78 -4.99
CA THR A 59 -2.75 0.16 -5.95
C THR A 59 -3.54 -0.60 -7.00
N LYS A 60 -4.81 -0.27 -7.14
CA LYS A 60 -5.66 -0.82 -8.18
C LYS A 60 -5.78 0.18 -9.32
N ILE A 61 -5.07 -0.11 -10.40
CA ILE A 61 -4.92 0.73 -11.58
C ILE A 61 -5.94 0.27 -12.62
N GLN A 62 -7.03 1.02 -12.76
CA GLN A 62 -8.02 0.78 -13.81
C GLN A 62 -7.38 1.00 -15.18
N PHE A 63 -7.61 0.13 -16.16
CA PHE A 63 -7.02 0.33 -17.49
C PHE A 63 -7.45 1.65 -18.13
N ALA A 64 -8.69 2.07 -17.87
CA ALA A 64 -9.21 3.37 -18.30
C ALA A 64 -8.40 4.56 -17.74
N SER A 65 -7.83 4.48 -16.53
CA SER A 65 -7.06 5.59 -15.95
C SER A 65 -5.69 5.77 -16.61
N ILE A 66 -5.17 4.73 -17.26
CA ILE A 66 -3.91 4.75 -18.01
C ILE A 66 -4.14 4.69 -19.54
N SER A 67 -5.38 4.91 -20.00
CA SER A 67 -5.77 4.82 -21.41
C SER A 67 -5.45 3.47 -22.08
N ALA A 68 -5.37 2.39 -21.29
CA ALA A 68 -5.23 1.04 -21.79
C ALA A 68 -6.62 0.41 -22.02
N THR A 69 -6.72 -0.48 -23.00
CA THR A 69 -7.94 -1.27 -23.27
C THR A 69 -7.69 -2.77 -23.13
N THR A 70 -6.42 -3.18 -23.12
CA THR A 70 -6.00 -4.58 -22.98
C THR A 70 -4.92 -4.74 -21.92
N LYS A 71 -4.71 -5.98 -21.46
CA LYS A 71 -3.61 -6.33 -20.55
C LYS A 71 -2.24 -5.98 -21.15
N GLU A 72 -2.08 -6.14 -22.46
CA GLU A 72 -0.80 -5.90 -23.14
C GLU A 72 -0.49 -4.40 -23.19
N ASP A 73 -1.48 -3.55 -23.44
CA ASP A 73 -1.31 -2.09 -23.42
C ASP A 73 -1.01 -1.58 -22.01
N ALA A 74 -1.68 -2.15 -21.00
CA ALA A 74 -1.39 -1.87 -19.60
C ALA A 74 0.04 -2.30 -19.23
N ALA A 75 0.48 -3.48 -19.67
CA ALA A 75 1.84 -3.96 -19.45
C ALA A 75 2.89 -3.03 -20.07
N LYS A 76 2.72 -2.61 -21.33
CA LYS A 76 3.61 -1.65 -22.00
C LYS A 76 3.78 -0.33 -21.23
N THR A 77 2.76 0.07 -20.48
CA THR A 77 2.78 1.30 -19.66
C THR A 77 3.39 1.07 -18.28
N LEU A 78 3.05 -0.05 -17.62
CA LEU A 78 3.40 -0.31 -16.22
C LEU A 78 4.75 -1.03 -16.06
N GLU A 79 5.14 -1.92 -16.98
CA GLU A 79 6.40 -2.65 -16.87
C GLU A 79 7.66 -1.75 -16.84
N PRO A 80 7.75 -0.66 -17.62
CA PRO A 80 8.88 0.27 -17.51
C PRO A 80 8.94 0.98 -16.14
N LEU A 81 7.80 1.19 -15.49
CA LEU A 81 7.72 1.77 -14.15
C LEU A 81 8.13 0.74 -13.08
N SER A 82 7.60 -0.47 -13.20
CA SER A 82 7.97 -1.64 -12.38
C SER A 82 9.47 -1.92 -12.40
N ALA A 83 10.10 -1.83 -13.58
CA ALA A 83 11.53 -2.02 -13.74
C ALA A 83 12.38 -1.04 -12.90
N LYS A 84 11.85 0.15 -12.58
CA LYS A 84 12.54 1.10 -11.70
C LYS A 84 12.60 0.59 -10.26
N TYR A 85 11.55 -0.07 -9.77
CA TYR A 85 11.50 -0.62 -8.41
C TYR A 85 12.39 -1.86 -8.24
N LYS A 86 12.50 -2.72 -9.26
CA LYS A 86 13.26 -3.99 -9.19
C LYS A 86 14.73 -3.85 -8.83
N ASN A 87 15.32 -2.67 -9.05
CA ASN A 87 16.74 -2.42 -8.78
C ASN A 87 16.99 -1.72 -7.43
N ILE A 88 15.93 -1.49 -6.64
CA ILE A 88 16.07 -0.87 -5.32
C ILE A 88 16.12 -1.95 -4.26
N ALA A 89 17.24 -1.99 -3.53
CA ALA A 89 17.38 -2.85 -2.36
C ALA A 89 16.24 -2.59 -1.37
N GLY A 90 15.69 -3.63 -0.76
CA GLY A 90 14.61 -3.50 0.21
C GLY A 90 13.24 -3.14 -0.39
N VAL A 91 13.09 -3.12 -1.72
CA VAL A 91 11.79 -2.94 -2.39
C VAL A 91 11.41 -4.19 -3.15
N GLU A 92 10.20 -4.67 -2.91
CA GLU A 92 9.57 -5.74 -3.66
C GLU A 92 8.32 -5.19 -4.34
N GLU A 93 8.18 -5.42 -5.63
CA GLU A 93 7.04 -4.95 -6.41
C GLU A 93 6.47 -6.10 -7.24
N LYS A 94 5.14 -6.20 -7.23
CA LYS A 94 4.39 -7.23 -7.92
C LYS A 94 3.20 -6.59 -8.65
N LEU A 95 3.16 -6.81 -9.96
CA LEU A 95 2.02 -6.45 -10.81
C LEU A 95 1.22 -7.70 -11.17
N THR A 96 -0.09 -7.65 -10.97
CA THR A 96 -1.04 -8.69 -11.37
C THR A 96 -2.09 -8.09 -12.29
N TYR A 97 -2.23 -8.62 -13.50
CA TYR A 97 -3.15 -8.08 -14.50
C TYR A 97 -4.46 -8.88 -14.54
N THR A 98 -5.58 -8.17 -14.47
CA THR A 98 -6.92 -8.72 -14.69
C THR A 98 -7.47 -8.21 -16.03
N ASP A 99 -8.73 -8.52 -16.35
CA ASP A 99 -9.33 -8.12 -17.62
C ASP A 99 -9.63 -6.61 -17.70
N THR A 100 -9.78 -5.94 -16.55
CA THR A 100 -10.20 -4.53 -16.48
C THR A 100 -9.26 -3.62 -15.70
N TYR A 101 -8.36 -4.19 -14.87
CA TYR A 101 -7.42 -3.44 -14.06
C TYR A 101 -6.12 -4.22 -13.80
N ALA A 102 -5.05 -3.49 -13.45
CA ALA A 102 -3.84 -4.06 -12.86
C ALA A 102 -3.84 -3.82 -11.35
N GLN A 103 -3.47 -4.83 -10.57
CA GLN A 103 -3.19 -4.73 -9.15
C GLN A 103 -1.67 -4.64 -8.96
N GLU A 104 -1.21 -3.50 -8.49
CA GLU A 104 0.17 -3.30 -8.05
C GLU A 104 0.23 -3.50 -6.53
N ASN A 105 1.23 -4.25 -6.09
CA ASN A 105 1.59 -4.42 -4.70
C ASN A 105 3.07 -4.09 -4.54
N VAL A 106 3.38 -3.04 -3.77
CA VAL A 106 4.76 -2.67 -3.43
C VAL A 106 4.96 -2.88 -1.95
N THR A 107 6.07 -3.49 -1.57
CA THR A 107 6.52 -3.62 -0.19
C THR A 107 7.91 -3.02 -0.06
N ILE A 108 8.09 -2.18 0.95
CA ILE A 108 9.32 -1.47 1.24
C ILE A 108 9.74 -1.84 2.65
N ASP A 109 10.91 -2.45 2.77
CA ASP A 109 11.63 -2.68 4.01
C ASP A 109 12.39 -1.40 4.38
N MET A 110 11.89 -0.66 5.37
CA MET A 110 12.43 0.65 5.76
C MET A 110 13.82 0.55 6.40
N GLU A 111 14.28 -0.66 6.75
CA GLU A 111 15.60 -0.89 7.31
C GLU A 111 16.65 -1.21 6.24
N LYS A 112 16.22 -1.71 5.08
CA LYS A 112 17.10 -2.07 3.96
C LYS A 112 17.02 -1.14 2.77
N VAL A 113 15.98 -0.31 2.68
CA VAL A 113 15.70 0.47 1.48
C VAL A 113 16.77 1.53 1.21
N ASP A 114 17.17 1.61 -0.06
CA ASP A 114 17.92 2.77 -0.56
C ASP A 114 16.95 3.94 -0.78
N PHE A 115 16.78 4.76 0.26
CA PHE A 115 15.90 5.94 0.22
C PHE A 115 16.27 6.92 -0.90
N LYS A 116 17.54 7.03 -1.28
CA LYS A 116 17.97 7.93 -2.36
C LYS A 116 17.47 7.43 -3.71
N ALA A 117 17.52 6.11 -3.94
CA ALA A 117 16.95 5.51 -5.13
C ALA A 117 15.40 5.59 -5.11
N LEU A 118 14.77 5.41 -3.95
CA LEU A 118 13.32 5.41 -3.79
C LEU A 118 12.69 6.79 -4.06
N GLN A 119 13.33 7.88 -3.61
CA GLN A 119 12.87 9.27 -3.85
C GLN A 119 12.64 9.57 -5.34
N GLY A 120 13.42 8.95 -6.24
CA GLY A 120 13.30 9.12 -7.68
C GLY A 120 12.08 8.43 -8.32
N ILE A 121 11.34 7.62 -7.55
CA ILE A 121 10.23 6.81 -8.07
C ILE A 121 8.92 7.09 -7.30
N SER A 122 8.93 6.95 -5.98
CA SER A 122 7.70 6.87 -5.19
C SER A 122 7.02 8.24 -4.99
N GLY A 123 7.65 9.34 -5.42
CA GLY A 123 7.20 10.71 -5.16
C GLY A 123 7.22 11.11 -3.68
N ILE A 124 7.61 10.18 -2.78
CA ILE A 124 7.74 10.44 -1.36
C ILE A 124 9.06 11.18 -1.13
N ASN A 125 8.95 12.47 -0.81
CA ASN A 125 10.09 13.30 -0.43
C ASN A 125 10.46 13.07 1.05
N VAL A 126 11.05 11.92 1.35
CA VAL A 126 11.68 11.67 2.65
C VAL A 126 13.09 12.26 2.63
N SER A 127 13.43 13.20 3.51
CA SER A 127 14.79 13.74 3.52
C SER A 127 15.83 12.66 3.89
N ALA A 128 17.06 12.78 3.38
CA ALA A 128 18.13 11.86 3.75
C ALA A 128 18.45 11.90 5.27
N GLU A 129 18.13 13.00 5.94
CA GLU A 129 18.27 13.12 7.39
C GLU A 129 17.16 12.37 8.14
N ASP A 130 15.92 12.43 7.66
CA ASP A 130 14.81 11.66 8.23
C ASP A 130 15.01 10.16 8.03
N ALA A 131 15.49 9.75 6.85
CA ALA A 131 15.87 8.38 6.58
C ALA A 131 16.95 7.86 7.55
N LYS A 132 17.93 8.69 7.91
CA LYS A 132 18.98 8.34 8.89
C LYS A 132 18.46 8.29 10.33
N LYS A 133 17.52 9.16 10.70
CA LYS A 133 16.90 9.19 12.03
C LYS A 133 15.84 8.11 12.22
N GLY A 134 15.42 7.48 11.12
CA GLY A 134 14.32 6.54 11.08
C GLY A 134 13.01 7.26 10.82
N ILE A 135 12.22 6.73 9.89
CA ILE A 135 10.92 7.27 9.53
C ILE A 135 9.92 6.95 10.61
N THR A 136 9.23 7.98 11.12
CA THR A 136 8.27 7.77 12.20
C THR A 136 6.83 7.65 11.71
N MET A 137 5.99 6.94 12.47
CA MET A 137 4.58 6.78 12.14
C MET A 137 3.87 8.14 12.25
N ALA A 138 4.23 8.98 13.22
CA ALA A 138 3.71 10.34 13.32
C ALA A 138 4.00 11.18 12.05
N GLN A 139 5.22 11.09 11.51
CA GLN A 139 5.58 11.77 10.26
C GLN A 139 4.76 11.25 9.08
N MET A 140 4.68 9.92 8.92
CA MET A 140 3.93 9.33 7.81
C MET A 140 2.44 9.63 7.89
N GLU A 141 1.85 9.66 9.08
CA GLU A 141 0.45 10.03 9.27
C GLU A 141 0.16 11.46 8.80
N LEU A 142 1.04 12.42 9.10
CA LEU A 142 0.91 13.80 8.62
C LEU A 142 1.01 13.87 7.10
N VAL A 143 1.97 13.17 6.50
CA VAL A 143 2.14 13.11 5.03
C VAL A 143 0.92 12.49 4.36
N MET A 144 0.40 11.38 4.88
CA MET A 144 -0.79 10.71 4.34
C MET A 144 -2.03 11.60 4.40
N LYS A 145 -2.26 12.26 5.55
CA LYS A 145 -3.39 13.20 5.72
C LYS A 145 -3.27 14.41 4.79
N ALA A 146 -2.08 14.97 4.65
CA ALA A 146 -1.82 16.08 3.72
C ALA A 146 -2.05 15.68 2.26
N ALA A 147 -1.76 14.43 1.91
CA ALA A 147 -2.03 13.84 0.59
C ALA A 147 -3.51 13.42 0.39
N GLY A 148 -4.39 13.66 1.38
CA GLY A 148 -5.82 13.36 1.28
C GLY A 148 -6.21 11.92 1.58
N PHE A 149 -5.27 11.10 2.06
CA PHE A 149 -5.56 9.74 2.52
C PHE A 149 -6.30 9.75 3.86
N LYS A 150 -7.19 8.79 4.03
CA LYS A 150 -7.95 8.57 5.26
C LYS A 150 -7.46 7.31 5.94
N GLU A 151 -7.27 7.37 7.25
CA GLU A 151 -7.00 6.17 8.04
C GLU A 151 -8.23 5.24 7.99
N VAL A 152 -7.97 3.96 7.73
CA VAL A 152 -8.96 2.89 7.74
C VAL A 152 -8.58 1.88 8.82
N LYS A 153 -9.55 1.54 9.68
CA LYS A 153 -9.39 0.58 10.77
C LYS A 153 -9.80 -0.81 10.33
#